data_AF-A0A367LWR3-F1
#
_entry.id   AF-A0A367LWR3-F1
#
_cell.length_a   1.000
_cell.length_b   1.000
_cell.length_c   1.000
_cell.angle_alpha   90.00
_cell.angle_beta   90.00
_cell.angle_gamma   90.00
#
_symmetry.space_group_name_H-M   'P 1'
#
loop_
_entity.id
_entity.type
_entity.pdbx_description
1 polymer ?
#
loop_
_entity_poly.entity_id
_entity_poly.type
_entity_poly.pdbx_seq_one_letter_code
_entity_poly.pdbx_strand_id
1 'polypeptide(L)'
;YLRLCQPICDWLRERGRDAGVGAVAGPFCDGRYKGTLDGRQRAGTAQRWRRNGAGRPVVLAHAALLVGAEREEMVEVVNTFTRRCGSAPDCQADSHLGLSERWSDFRMADSLELERLSLIHSSEPTS
;
A
#
# COMPACT_ATOMS: atom_id res chain seq x y z
N TYR A 1 7.54 3.66 -7.22
CA TYR A 1 6.24 3.64 -6.51
C TYR A 1 5.06 4.00 -7.39
N LEU A 2 5.03 5.16 -8.07
CA LEU A 2 3.85 5.56 -8.88
C LEU A 2 3.45 4.50 -9.93
N ARG A 3 4.39 3.93 -10.68
CA ARG A 3 4.09 2.85 -11.65
C ARG A 3 3.38 1.63 -11.03
N LEU A 4 3.67 1.32 -9.76
CA LEU A 4 3.04 0.21 -9.04
C LEU A 4 1.65 0.59 -8.51
N CYS A 5 1.51 1.81 -7.97
CA CYS A 5 0.29 2.22 -7.29
C CYS A 5 -0.77 2.79 -8.23
N GLN A 6 -0.37 3.42 -9.34
CA GLN A 6 -1.26 4.15 -10.25
C GLN A 6 -2.38 3.27 -10.82
N PRO A 7 -2.11 2.06 -11.36
CA PRO A 7 -3.17 1.19 -11.87
C PRO A 7 -4.19 0.81 -10.80
N ILE A 8 -3.72 0.61 -9.56
CA ILE A 8 -4.60 0.28 -8.45
C ILE A 8 -5.44 1.51 -8.05
N CYS A 9 -4.86 2.71 -8.06
CA CYS A 9 -5.60 3.94 -7.77
C CYS A 9 -6.68 4.19 -8.83
N ASP A 10 -6.37 3.98 -10.10
CA ASP A 10 -7.33 4.19 -11.19
C ASP A 10 -8.49 3.20 -11.11
N TRP A 11 -8.20 1.91 -10.88
CA TRP A 11 -9.22 0.88 -10.65
C TRP A 11 -10.18 1.22 -9.49
N LEU A 12 -9.65 1.83 -8.41
CA LEU A 12 -10.46 2.27 -7.26
C LEU A 12 -11.29 3.52 -7.60
N ARG A 13 -10.73 4.48 -8.34
CA ARG A 13 -11.44 5.69 -8.78
C ARG A 13 -12.57 5.40 -9.75
N GLU A 14 -12.37 4.44 -10.65
CA GLU A 14 -13.44 3.92 -11.53
C GLU A 14 -14.63 3.37 -10.74
N ARG A 15 -14.43 2.99 -9.48
CA ARG A 15 -15.47 2.53 -8.54
C ARG A 15 -15.96 3.64 -7.60
N GLY A 16 -15.69 4.90 -7.92
CA GLY A 16 -16.17 6.07 -7.19
C GLY A 16 -15.50 6.31 -5.84
N ARG A 17 -14.27 5.82 -5.63
CA ARG A 17 -13.51 6.06 -4.39
C ARG A 17 -12.41 7.09 -4.58
N ASP A 18 -12.10 7.80 -3.50
CA ASP A 18 -10.95 8.71 -3.45
C ASP A 18 -9.67 7.90 -3.18
N ALA A 19 -8.99 7.48 -4.24
CA ALA A 19 -7.73 6.75 -4.14
C ALA A 19 -6.54 7.58 -4.60
N GLY A 20 -5.40 7.37 -3.97
CA GLY A 20 -4.18 8.10 -4.31
C GLY A 20 -2.90 7.49 -3.76
N VAL A 21 -1.83 8.27 -3.86
CA VAL A 21 -0.53 7.96 -3.28
C VAL A 21 -0.04 9.18 -2.51
N GLY A 22 0.31 9.01 -1.24
CA GLY A 22 0.78 10.13 -0.44
C GLY A 22 1.14 9.76 0.99
N ALA A 23 1.50 10.79 1.76
CA ALA A 23 1.66 10.66 3.20
C ALA A 23 0.28 10.70 3.88
N VAL A 24 0.13 9.90 4.94
CA VAL A 24 -1.02 9.91 5.85
C VAL A 24 -0.43 10.01 7.26
N ALA A 25 -1.04 10.81 8.14
CA ALA A 25 -0.61 10.95 9.52
C ALA A 25 -1.17 9.80 10.38
N GLY A 26 -0.36 9.26 11.30
CA GLY A 26 -0.77 8.19 12.21
C GLY A 26 -0.78 6.74 11.69
N PRO A 27 -0.41 6.37 10.45
CA PRO A 27 -0.36 4.95 10.10
C PRO A 27 0.97 4.30 10.48
N PHE A 28 1.01 2.96 10.49
CA PHE A 28 2.27 2.23 10.60
C PHE A 28 3.16 2.45 9.38
N CYS A 29 4.47 2.41 9.64
CA CYS A 29 5.57 2.81 8.74
C CYS A 29 5.45 4.30 8.36
N ASP A 30 6.50 5.09 8.30
CA ASP A 30 6.42 6.56 8.04
C ASP A 30 6.74 6.93 6.57
N GLY A 31 6.52 5.99 5.63
CA GLY A 31 6.86 6.18 4.22
C GLY A 31 6.01 7.25 3.51
N ARG A 32 6.63 8.06 2.65
CA ARG A 32 5.97 9.13 1.87
C ARG A 32 5.08 8.65 0.71
N TYR A 33 5.14 7.37 0.36
CA TYR A 33 4.46 6.80 -0.80
C TYR A 33 3.52 5.66 -0.39
N LYS A 34 2.49 5.97 0.38
CA LYS A 34 1.46 4.98 0.78
C LYS A 34 0.32 5.00 -0.23
N GLY A 35 -0.29 3.85 -0.48
CA GLY A 35 -1.56 3.83 -1.19
C GLY A 35 -2.66 4.34 -0.26
N THR A 36 -3.32 5.42 -0.64
CA THR A 36 -4.39 6.04 0.14
C THR A 36 -5.76 5.67 -0.44
N LEU A 37 -6.74 5.57 0.45
CA LEU A 37 -8.15 5.39 0.11
C LEU A 37 -8.97 6.19 1.14
N ASP A 38 -9.80 7.12 0.66
CA ASP A 38 -10.65 7.99 1.48
C ASP A 38 -9.87 8.67 2.61
N GLY A 39 -8.71 9.24 2.27
CA GLY A 39 -7.80 9.94 3.21
C GLY A 39 -7.00 9.02 4.16
N ARG A 40 -7.18 7.71 4.11
CA ARG A 40 -6.56 6.73 5.03
C ARG A 40 -5.56 5.83 4.30
N GLN A 41 -4.61 5.26 5.05
CA GLN A 41 -3.66 4.29 4.51
C GLN A 41 -4.34 2.95 4.23
N ARG A 42 -4.29 2.51 2.99
CA ARG A 42 -4.68 1.15 2.58
C ARG A 42 -3.47 0.29 2.24
N ALA A 43 -2.40 0.89 1.72
CA ALA A 43 -1.23 0.14 1.28
C ALA A 43 0.08 0.75 1.76
N GLY A 44 0.95 -0.08 2.32
CA GLY A 44 2.37 0.24 2.49
C GLY A 44 3.14 -0.09 1.21
N THR A 45 4.16 0.69 0.87
CA THR A 45 5.06 0.36 -0.26
C THR A 45 6.50 0.30 0.19
N ALA A 46 7.29 -0.57 -0.45
CA ALA A 46 8.74 -0.57 -0.30
C ALA A 46 9.41 -0.92 -1.63
N GLN A 47 10.70 -0.60 -1.72
CA GLN A 47 11.51 -0.91 -2.89
C GLN A 47 12.92 -1.30 -2.48
N ARG A 48 13.53 -2.17 -3.27
CA ARG A 48 14.92 -2.58 -3.14
C ARG A 48 15.62 -2.39 -4.47
N TRP A 49 16.68 -1.59 -4.47
CA TRP A 49 17.50 -1.31 -5.65
C TRP A 49 18.77 -2.14 -5.60
N ARG A 50 19.13 -2.75 -6.73
CA ARG A 50 20.38 -3.48 -6.92
C ARG A 50 20.92 -3.22 -8.33
N ARG A 51 22.15 -3.65 -8.60
CA ARG A 51 22.69 -3.74 -9.96
C ARG A 51 22.73 -5.20 -10.37
N ASN A 52 22.43 -5.50 -11.63
CA ASN A 52 22.63 -6.85 -12.17
C ASN A 52 24.12 -7.09 -12.52
N GLY A 53 24.45 -8.28 -13.03
CA GLY A 53 25.83 -8.65 -13.41
C GLY A 53 26.45 -7.76 -14.50
N ALA A 54 25.65 -7.01 -15.25
CA ALA A 54 26.10 -6.03 -16.26
C ALA A 54 26.11 -4.59 -15.71
N GLY A 55 25.96 -4.39 -14.40
CA GLY A 55 25.96 -3.06 -13.76
C GLY A 55 24.68 -2.25 -13.92
N ARG A 56 23.66 -2.77 -14.62
CA ARG A 56 22.38 -2.05 -14.84
C ARG A 56 21.53 -2.04 -13.57
N PRO A 57 20.89 -0.91 -13.21
CA PRO A 57 20.02 -0.85 -12.05
C PRO A 57 18.77 -1.71 -12.27
N VAL A 58 18.41 -2.47 -11.24
CA VAL A 58 17.20 -3.28 -11.16
C VAL A 58 16.48 -2.91 -9.87
N VAL A 59 15.18 -2.69 -9.96
CA VAL A 59 14.33 -2.35 -8.82
C VAL A 59 13.29 -3.44 -8.61
N LEU A 60 13.20 -3.94 -7.39
CA LEU A 60 12.03 -4.67 -6.90
C LEU A 60 11.18 -3.68 -6.14
N ALA A 61 9.97 -3.40 -6.60
CA ALA A 61 8.98 -2.59 -5.88
C ALA A 61 7.79 -3.46 -5.52
N HIS A 62 7.25 -3.30 -4.31
CA HIS A 62 6.05 -4.01 -3.86
C HIS A 62 5.13 -3.13 -3.03
N ALA A 63 3.88 -3.56 -2.93
CA ALA A 63 2.85 -2.94 -2.10
C ALA A 63 2.19 -4.04 -1.27
N ALA A 64 2.02 -3.80 0.03
CA ALA A 64 1.23 -4.63 0.92
C ALA A 64 -0.12 -3.96 1.13
N LEU A 65 -1.19 -4.61 0.71
CA LEU A 65 -2.56 -4.10 0.76
C LEU A 65 -3.27 -4.62 2.00
N LEU A 66 -3.93 -3.72 2.73
CA LEU A 66 -4.85 -4.09 3.80
C LEU A 66 -6.19 -4.48 3.19
N VAL A 67 -6.54 -5.77 3.29
CA VAL A 67 -7.80 -6.31 2.78
C VAL A 67 -8.86 -6.37 3.88
N GLY A 68 -8.53 -6.95 5.02
CA GLY A 68 -9.40 -7.05 6.21
C GLY A 68 -9.40 -5.79 7.08
N ALA A 69 -10.21 -5.81 8.14
CA ALA A 69 -10.50 -4.65 8.99
C ALA A 69 -9.90 -4.75 10.42
N GLU A 70 -8.88 -5.58 10.64
CA GLU A 70 -8.27 -5.83 11.97
C GLU A 70 -7.31 -4.69 12.42
N ARG A 71 -7.67 -3.44 12.11
CA ARG A 71 -6.79 -2.26 12.24
C ARG A 71 -6.38 -2.01 13.68
N GLU A 72 -7.32 -2.17 14.60
CA GLU A 72 -7.15 -1.93 16.03
C GLU A 72 -6.09 -2.88 16.62
N GLU A 73 -6.23 -4.19 16.36
CA GLU A 73 -5.27 -5.20 16.81
C GLU A 73 -3.89 -5.00 16.19
N MET A 74 -3.84 -4.73 14.88
CA MET A 74 -2.58 -4.43 14.18
C MET A 74 -1.85 -3.22 14.79
N VAL A 75 -2.59 -2.14 15.07
CA VAL A 75 -2.04 -0.93 15.69
C VAL A 75 -1.57 -1.20 17.11
N GLU A 76 -2.32 -1.97 17.90
CA GLU A 76 -1.89 -2.35 19.25
C GLU A 76 -0.56 -3.11 19.24
N VAL A 77 -0.41 -4.07 18.33
CA VAL A 77 0.83 -4.84 18.16
C VAL A 77 2.00 -3.93 17.77
N VAL A 78 1.80 -3.07 16.75
CA VAL A 78 2.85 -2.15 16.28
C VAL A 78 3.26 -1.15 17.36
N ASN A 79 2.29 -0.53 18.04
CA ASN A 79 2.55 0.43 19.10
C ASN A 79 3.24 -0.24 20.30
N THR A 80 2.85 -1.46 20.66
CA THR A 80 3.50 -2.20 21.74
C THR A 80 4.94 -2.57 21.40
N PHE A 81 5.17 -3.06 20.18
CA PHE A 81 6.51 -3.38 19.70
C PHE A 81 7.42 -2.15 19.69
N THR A 82 6.97 -1.06 19.06
CA THR A 82 7.78 0.16 18.92
C THR A 82 8.11 0.78 20.28
N ARG A 83 7.14 0.84 21.21
CA ARG A 83 7.38 1.31 22.59
C ARG A 83 8.49 0.53 23.28
N ARG A 84 8.50 -0.80 23.13
CA ARG A 84 9.56 -1.66 23.68
C ARG A 84 10.92 -1.41 23.04
N CYS A 85 10.95 -0.93 21.79
CA CYS A 85 12.16 -0.53 21.10
C CYS A 85 12.58 0.93 21.39
N GLY A 86 11.90 1.65 22.30
CA GLY A 86 12.20 3.05 22.62
C GLY A 86 11.74 4.05 21.55
N SER A 87 10.83 3.63 20.67
CA SER A 87 10.18 4.49 19.66
C SER A 87 8.68 4.57 19.95
N ALA A 88 8.04 5.71 19.70
CA ALA A 88 6.60 5.86 19.95
C ALA A 88 5.95 6.62 18.79
N PRO A 89 5.75 5.99 17.62
CA PRO A 89 5.11 6.63 16.47
C PRO A 89 3.61 6.91 16.67
N ASP A 90 3.02 6.43 17.77
CA ASP A 90 1.60 6.61 18.15
C ASP A 90 0.63 6.37 17.00
N CYS A 91 0.69 5.15 16.44
CA CYS A 91 -0.16 4.77 15.32
C CYS A 91 -1.64 4.80 15.73
N GLN A 92 -2.50 5.28 14.84
CA GLN A 92 -3.94 5.39 15.02
C GLN A 92 -4.65 4.39 14.10
N ALA A 93 -5.59 3.61 14.65
CA ALA A 93 -6.36 2.64 13.85
C ALA A 93 -7.12 3.32 12.71
N ASP A 94 -7.68 4.51 12.97
CA ASP A 94 -8.42 5.31 12.00
C ASP A 94 -7.56 5.93 10.90
N SER A 95 -6.23 5.87 11.01
CA SER A 95 -5.35 6.20 9.90
C SER A 95 -5.25 5.09 8.86
N HIS A 96 -5.88 3.92 9.08
CA HIS A 96 -5.87 2.77 8.18
C HIS A 96 -7.26 2.49 7.61
N LEU A 97 -7.31 1.86 6.46
CA LEU A 97 -8.55 1.42 5.80
C LEU A 97 -8.34 0.09 5.08
N GLY A 98 -9.10 -0.93 5.50
CA GLY A 98 -9.20 -2.21 4.78
C GLY A 98 -10.11 -2.11 3.57
N LEU A 99 -9.80 -2.85 2.49
CA LEU A 99 -10.69 -2.91 1.31
C LEU A 99 -12.10 -3.42 1.66
N SER A 100 -12.21 -4.38 2.57
CA SER A 100 -13.49 -4.97 2.96
C SER A 100 -14.46 -3.96 3.61
N GLU A 101 -13.95 -2.88 4.21
CA GLU A 101 -14.78 -1.81 4.78
C GLU A 101 -15.54 -1.01 3.70
N ARG A 102 -15.05 -1.02 2.45
CA ARG A 102 -15.67 -0.34 1.30
C ARG A 102 -16.29 -1.29 0.31
N TRP A 103 -15.92 -2.56 0.35
CA TRP A 103 -16.48 -3.62 -0.48
C TRP A 103 -16.62 -4.90 0.34
N SER A 104 -17.80 -5.10 0.93
CA SER A 104 -18.14 -6.31 1.69
C SER A 104 -17.93 -7.60 0.90
N ASP A 105 -18.04 -7.50 -0.43
CA ASP A 105 -17.99 -8.62 -1.36
C ASP A 105 -16.64 -8.73 -2.08
N PHE A 106 -15.59 -8.02 -1.64
CA PHE A 106 -14.27 -8.10 -2.26
C PHE A 106 -13.76 -9.54 -2.23
N ARG A 107 -13.62 -10.16 -3.42
CA ARG A 107 -13.22 -11.58 -3.55
C ARG A 107 -11.75 -11.69 -3.93
N MET A 108 -11.15 -12.85 -3.67
CA MET A 108 -9.80 -13.20 -4.15
C MET A 108 -9.66 -13.14 -5.69
N ALA A 109 -10.76 -13.21 -6.44
CA ALA A 109 -10.74 -12.97 -7.89
C ALA A 109 -10.44 -11.50 -8.22
N ASP A 110 -10.90 -10.55 -7.39
CA ASP A 110 -10.60 -9.14 -7.53
C ASP A 110 -9.11 -8.86 -7.23
N SER A 111 -8.47 -9.67 -6.37
CA SER A 111 -7.03 -9.56 -6.13
C SER A 111 -6.19 -10.02 -7.32
N LEU A 112 -6.64 -11.01 -8.09
CA LEU A 112 -5.96 -11.45 -9.32
C LEU A 112 -6.08 -10.40 -10.46
N GLU A 113 -7.22 -9.73 -10.57
CA GLU A 113 -7.37 -8.56 -11.45
C GLU A 113 -6.40 -7.43 -11.06
N LEU A 114 -6.28 -7.15 -9.77
CA LEU A 114 -5.33 -6.18 -9.23
C LEU A 114 -3.88 -6.57 -9.51
N GLU A 115 -3.52 -7.84 -9.33
CA GLU A 115 -2.19 -8.36 -9.69
C GLU A 115 -1.91 -8.17 -11.19
N ARG A 116 -2.87 -8.51 -12.06
CA ARG A 116 -2.72 -8.32 -13.52
C ARG A 116 -2.51 -6.85 -13.89
N LEU A 117 -3.30 -5.93 -13.32
CA LEU A 117 -3.16 -4.50 -13.55
C LEU A 117 -1.80 -3.95 -13.09
N SER A 118 -1.24 -4.50 -12.00
CA SER A 118 0.09 -4.12 -11.51
C SER A 118 1.25 -4.62 -12.39
N LEU A 119 1.06 -5.77 -13.06
CA LEU A 119 2.05 -6.39 -13.93
C LEU A 119 2.08 -5.75 -15.32
N ILE A 120 0.92 -5.46 -15.93
CA ILE A 120 0.83 -4.88 -17.29
C ILE A 120 1.58 -3.54 -17.39
N HIS A 121 1.51 -2.71 -16.35
CA HIS A 121 2.15 -1.39 -16.31
C HIS A 121 3.65 -1.43 -15.94
N SER A 122 4.17 -2.58 -15.51
CA SER A 122 5.59 -2.78 -15.20
C SER A 122 6.41 -3.14 -16.45
N SER A 123 5.74 -3.50 -17.55
CA SER A 123 6.34 -3.96 -18.81
C SER A 123 6.39 -2.93 -19.94
N GLU A 124 5.81 -1.73 -19.78
CA GLU A 124 5.98 -0.67 -20.79
C GLU A 124 7.33 0.05 -20.61
N PRO A 125 8.22 0.00 -21.62
CA PRO A 125 9.42 0.80 -21.62
C PRO A 125 9.03 2.25 -21.96
N THR A 126 9.26 3.18 -21.04
CA THR A 126 9.21 4.61 -21.36
C THR A 126 10.34 4.92 -22.34
N SER A 127 9.97 5.38 -23.53
CA SER A 127 10.85 6.10 -24.46
C SER A 127 11.34 7.40 -23.85
#